data_AF-A0A3C0YUQ6-F1
#
_entry.id   AF-A0A3C0YUQ6-F1
#
_cell.length_a   1.000
_cell.length_b   1.000
_cell.length_c   1.000
_cell.angle_alpha   90.00
_cell.angle_beta   90.00
_cell.angle_gamma   90.00
#
_symmetry.space_group_name_H-M   'P 1'
#
loop_
_entity.id
_entity.type
_entity.pdbx_description
1 polymer ?
#
loop_
_entity_poly.entity_id
_entity_poly.type
_entity_poly.pdbx_seq_one_letter_code
_entity_poly.pdbx_strand_id
1 'polypeptide(L)'
;MIQKKYDTVLNQLKKHKQQHLLTFWNELDESSRGKLLGQIEQIDFNSLESKIEEYVKNSAPTKLPSKIEPAPIYPAIPQTPEHKEKFAKAKKLGEQLLSQGKVAAFVVAGGQGTRLGFDGPKGDFKVSPIK
;
A
#
# COMPACT_ATOMS: atom_id res chain seq x y z
N MET A 1 12.33 -16.24 -27.54
CA MET A 1 12.41 -15.75 -26.14
C MET A 1 11.09 -15.90 -25.39
N ILE A 2 9.96 -15.51 -26.00
CA ILE A 2 8.64 -15.57 -25.35
C ILE A 2 8.18 -17.00 -25.00
N GLN A 3 8.48 -18.00 -25.84
CA GLN A 3 8.10 -19.40 -25.58
C GLN A 3 8.77 -19.96 -24.31
N LYS A 4 10.09 -19.77 -24.16
CA LYS A 4 10.82 -20.20 -22.95
C LYS A 4 10.26 -19.54 -21.69
N LYS A 5 9.89 -18.26 -21.80
CA LYS A 5 9.27 -17.49 -20.70
C LYS A 5 7.90 -18.05 -20.34
N TYR A 6 7.08 -18.33 -21.36
CA TYR A 6 5.79 -18.98 -21.21
C TYR A 6 5.92 -20.33 -20.50
N ASP A 7 6.85 -21.21 -20.90
CA ASP A 7 7.02 -22.52 -20.29
C ASP A 7 7.41 -22.41 -18.81
N THR A 8 8.26 -21.43 -18.48
CA THR A 8 8.69 -21.14 -17.10
C THR A 8 7.50 -20.70 -16.25
N VAL A 9 6.74 -19.71 -16.72
CA VAL A 9 5.53 -19.20 -16.05
C VAL A 9 4.48 -20.31 -15.91
N LEU A 10 4.24 -21.10 -16.97
CA LEU A 10 3.29 -22.20 -16.94
C LEU A 10 3.63 -23.22 -15.85
N ASN A 11 4.91 -23.57 -15.69
CA ASN A 11 5.35 -24.49 -14.64
C ASN A 11 5.16 -23.92 -13.24
N GLN A 12 5.47 -22.63 -13.04
CA GLN A 12 5.19 -21.93 -11.78
C GLN A 12 3.69 -21.93 -11.47
N LEU A 13 2.84 -21.58 -12.43
CA LEU A 13 1.39 -21.57 -12.26
C LEU A 13 0.84 -22.98 -11.98
N LYS A 14 1.38 -24.03 -12.63
CA LYS A 14 0.99 -25.43 -12.35
C LYS A 14 1.27 -25.81 -10.90
N LYS A 15 2.44 -25.44 -10.36
CA LYS A 15 2.79 -25.69 -8.96
C LYS A 15 1.77 -25.09 -7.99
N HIS A 16 1.27 -23.89 -8.33
CA HIS A 16 0.32 -23.12 -7.52
C HIS A 16 -1.16 -23.31 -7.92
N LYS A 17 -1.45 -24.20 -8.87
CA LYS A 17 -2.79 -24.47 -9.42
C LYS A 17 -3.50 -23.23 -10.01
N GLN A 18 -2.73 -22.30 -10.61
CA GLN A 18 -3.18 -21.01 -11.15
C GLN A 18 -3.12 -20.95 -12.70
N GLN A 19 -3.18 -22.09 -13.40
CA GLN A 19 -3.03 -22.13 -14.86
C GLN A 19 -4.13 -21.36 -15.62
N HIS A 20 -5.26 -21.10 -14.97
CA HIS A 20 -6.38 -20.36 -15.57
C HIS A 20 -5.98 -18.94 -16.03
N LEU A 21 -4.91 -18.35 -15.48
CA LEU A 21 -4.37 -17.08 -15.94
C LEU A 21 -3.89 -17.10 -17.40
N LEU A 22 -3.61 -18.28 -17.96
CA LEU A 22 -3.18 -18.47 -19.35
C LEU A 22 -4.29 -19.00 -20.27
N THR A 23 -5.55 -19.04 -19.82
CA THR A 23 -6.67 -19.65 -20.57
C THR A 23 -6.82 -19.07 -21.98
N PHE A 24 -6.69 -17.75 -22.12
CA PHE A 24 -6.89 -17.04 -23.39
C PHE A 24 -5.57 -16.71 -24.12
N TRP A 25 -4.47 -17.41 -23.79
CA TRP A 25 -3.14 -17.12 -24.33
C TRP A 25 -3.09 -17.06 -25.87
N ASN A 26 -3.87 -17.93 -26.53
CA ASN A 26 -3.90 -18.04 -27.97
C ASN A 26 -4.61 -16.86 -28.66
N GLU A 27 -5.42 -16.09 -27.93
CA GLU A 27 -6.13 -14.91 -28.42
C GLU A 27 -5.30 -13.62 -28.31
N LEU A 28 -4.17 -13.66 -27.60
CA LEU A 28 -3.31 -12.49 -27.36
C LEU A 28 -2.29 -12.30 -28.48
N ASP A 29 -2.04 -11.03 -28.81
CA ASP A 29 -0.88 -10.63 -29.64
C ASP A 29 0.44 -10.75 -28.85
N GLU A 30 1.57 -10.64 -29.54
CA GLU A 30 2.90 -10.83 -28.93
C GLU A 30 3.20 -9.81 -27.83
N SER A 31 2.74 -8.56 -27.99
CA SER A 31 2.90 -7.48 -27.02
C SER A 31 2.16 -7.78 -25.72
N SER A 32 0.89 -8.18 -25.82
CA SER A 32 0.03 -8.52 -24.69
C SER A 32 0.50 -9.78 -23.99
N ARG A 33 0.98 -10.77 -24.74
CA ARG A 33 1.65 -11.96 -24.20
C ARG A 33 2.86 -11.59 -23.34
N GLY A 34 3.72 -10.71 -23.83
CA GLY A 34 4.88 -10.22 -23.08
C GLY A 34 4.51 -9.52 -21.78
N LYS A 35 3.49 -8.64 -21.83
CA LYS A 35 2.96 -7.92 -20.66
C LYS A 35 2.36 -8.87 -19.63
N LEU A 36 1.50 -9.80 -20.06
CA LEU A 36 0.87 -10.77 -19.17
C LEU A 36 1.92 -11.62 -18.44
N LEU A 37 2.90 -12.17 -19.16
CA LEU A 37 3.98 -12.96 -18.53
C LEU A 37 4.79 -12.10 -17.55
N GLY A 38 5.09 -10.85 -17.90
CA GLY A 38 5.79 -9.92 -17.01
C GLY A 38 5.01 -9.60 -15.73
N GLN A 39 3.69 -9.44 -15.81
CA GLN A 39 2.85 -9.23 -14.63
C GLN A 39 2.79 -10.47 -13.74
N ILE A 40 2.67 -11.67 -14.33
CA ILE A 40 2.62 -12.92 -13.56
C ILE A 40 3.93 -13.15 -12.81
N GLU A 41 5.08 -12.86 -13.42
CA GLU A 41 6.40 -13.02 -12.76
C GLU A 41 6.61 -12.11 -11.56
N GLN A 42 5.90 -10.96 -11.49
CA GLN A 42 5.99 -10.06 -10.33
C GLN A 42 5.24 -10.57 -9.10
N ILE A 43 4.43 -11.64 -9.25
CA ILE A 43 3.65 -12.22 -8.16
C ILE A 43 4.51 -13.25 -7.43
N ASP A 44 4.76 -13.01 -6.14
CA ASP A 44 5.26 -14.04 -5.23
C ASP A 44 4.12 -14.97 -4.82
N PHE A 45 3.92 -16.03 -5.61
CA PHE A 45 2.87 -17.02 -5.37
C PHE A 45 3.02 -17.77 -4.05
N ASN A 46 4.24 -18.00 -3.56
CA ASN A 46 4.42 -18.67 -2.27
C ASN A 46 3.92 -17.77 -1.13
N SER A 47 4.28 -16.47 -1.16
CA SER A 47 3.78 -15.51 -0.18
C SER A 47 2.26 -15.35 -0.28
N LEU A 48 1.72 -15.31 -1.50
CA LEU A 48 0.29 -15.17 -1.73
C LEU A 48 -0.50 -16.36 -1.18
N GLU A 49 -0.07 -17.60 -1.46
CA GLU A 49 -0.71 -18.80 -0.92
C GLU A 49 -0.71 -18.83 0.60
N SER A 50 0.44 -18.53 1.22
CA SER A 50 0.53 -18.48 2.69
C SER A 50 -0.44 -17.45 3.27
N LYS A 51 -0.54 -16.26 2.66
CA LYS A 51 -1.45 -15.20 3.12
C LYS A 51 -2.92 -15.56 2.90
N ILE A 52 -3.26 -16.22 1.80
CA ILE A 52 -4.62 -16.70 1.55
C ILE A 52 -5.01 -17.75 2.59
N GLU A 53 -4.10 -18.68 2.89
CA GLU A 53 -4.35 -19.73 3.87
C GLU A 53 -4.57 -19.14 5.27
N GLU A 54 -3.75 -18.17 5.67
CA GLU A 54 -3.81 -17.51 6.98
C GLU A 54 -5.00 -16.56 7.12
N TYR A 55 -5.23 -15.68 6.14
CA TYR A 55 -6.16 -14.55 6.29
C TYR A 55 -7.50 -14.74 5.60
N VAL A 56 -7.66 -15.73 4.72
CA VAL A 56 -8.91 -15.95 3.98
C VAL A 56 -9.55 -17.27 4.37
N LYS A 57 -8.81 -18.38 4.30
CA LYS A 57 -9.36 -19.71 4.57
C LYS A 57 -9.43 -20.05 6.04
N ASN A 58 -8.36 -19.76 6.79
CA ASN A 58 -8.26 -20.04 8.22
C ASN A 58 -8.14 -18.74 9.00
N SER A 59 -8.94 -17.72 8.66
CA SER A 59 -8.91 -16.44 9.34
C SER A 59 -9.27 -16.62 10.81
N ALA A 60 -8.27 -16.80 11.66
CA ALA A 60 -8.46 -16.83 13.09
C ALA A 60 -8.75 -15.39 13.54
N PRO A 61 -9.73 -15.18 14.43
CA PRO A 61 -9.92 -13.87 15.03
C PRO A 61 -8.61 -13.44 15.71
N THR A 62 -8.10 -12.27 15.32
CA THR A 62 -6.91 -11.69 15.94
C THR A 62 -7.14 -11.61 17.44
N LYS A 63 -6.24 -12.18 18.24
CA LYS A 63 -6.32 -12.10 19.70
C LYS A 63 -6.17 -10.63 20.10
N LEU A 64 -7.29 -10.01 20.45
CA LEU A 64 -7.28 -8.68 21.03
C LEU A 64 -6.68 -8.75 22.44
N PRO A 65 -5.93 -7.71 22.87
CA PRO A 65 -5.53 -7.60 24.27
C PRO A 65 -6.76 -7.64 25.18
N SER A 66 -6.66 -8.32 26.33
CA SER A 66 -7.74 -8.36 27.32
C SER A 66 -8.06 -7.00 27.95
N LYS A 67 -7.13 -6.04 27.82
CA LYS A 67 -7.26 -4.69 28.32
C LYS A 67 -6.96 -3.70 27.20
N ILE A 68 -7.98 -2.96 26.78
CA ILE A 68 -7.89 -1.87 25.82
C ILE A 68 -8.23 -0.60 26.58
N GLU A 69 -7.25 0.29 26.76
CA GLU A 69 -7.42 1.58 27.43
C GLU A 69 -7.09 2.72 26.48
N PRO A 70 -7.68 3.91 26.66
CA PRO A 70 -7.33 5.08 25.88
C PRO A 70 -5.83 5.41 26.00
N ALA A 71 -5.20 5.76 24.89
CA ALA A 71 -3.86 6.30 24.91
C ALA A 71 -3.83 7.66 25.66
N PRO A 72 -2.73 8.02 26.33
CA PRO A 72 -2.56 9.37 26.87
C PRO A 72 -2.76 10.42 25.77
N ILE A 73 -3.63 11.39 26.00
CA ILE A 73 -3.94 12.44 25.04
C ILE A 73 -3.28 13.75 25.43
N TYR A 74 -2.77 14.48 24.44
CA TYR A 74 -2.44 15.91 24.58
C TYR A 74 -3.58 16.71 23.95
N PRO A 75 -4.07 17.77 24.60
CA PRO A 75 -5.09 18.62 24.00
C PRO A 75 -4.52 19.32 22.76
N ALA A 76 -5.36 19.53 21.74
CA ALA A 76 -4.95 20.24 20.52
C ALA A 76 -4.46 21.67 20.82
N ILE A 77 -5.01 22.29 21.86
CA ILE A 77 -4.62 23.61 22.35
C ILE A 77 -4.06 23.47 23.76
N PRO A 78 -2.86 23.99 24.07
CA PRO A 78 -2.30 23.97 25.42
C PRO A 78 -3.17 24.71 26.43
N GLN A 79 -3.71 23.99 27.42
CA GLN A 79 -4.61 24.56 28.43
C GLN A 79 -3.91 24.98 29.73
N THR A 80 -2.79 24.35 30.09
CA THR A 80 -2.06 24.62 31.35
C THR A 80 -0.69 25.24 31.08
N PRO A 81 -0.06 25.90 32.07
CA PRO A 81 1.32 26.38 31.94
C PRO A 81 2.30 25.29 31.52
N GLU A 82 2.16 24.08 32.07
CA GLU A 82 3.00 22.93 31.76
C GLU A 82 2.82 22.47 30.31
N HIS A 83 1.57 22.46 29.81
CA HIS A 83 1.30 22.18 28.40
C HIS A 83 1.95 23.23 27.48
N LYS A 84 1.85 24.51 27.83
CA LYS A 84 2.43 25.60 27.04
C LYS A 84 3.95 25.45 26.92
N GLU A 85 4.62 25.20 28.04
CA GLU A 85 6.07 24.98 28.06
C GLU A 85 6.46 23.75 27.23
N LYS A 86 5.72 22.64 27.39
CA LYS A 86 5.98 21.40 26.65
C LYS A 86 5.84 21.56 25.14
N PHE A 87 4.78 22.25 24.69
CA PHE A 87 4.55 22.51 23.26
C PHE A 87 5.63 23.44 22.68
N ALA A 88 6.04 24.48 23.42
CA ALA A 88 7.12 25.37 23.00
C ALA A 88 8.44 24.60 22.82
N LYS A 89 8.79 23.71 23.76
CA LYS A 89 9.96 22.82 23.64
C LYS A 89 9.86 21.89 22.43
N ALA A 90 8.70 21.27 22.22
CA ALA A 90 8.47 20.36 21.09
C ALA A 90 8.61 21.08 19.74
N LYS A 91 8.05 22.29 19.59
CA LYS A 91 8.18 23.10 18.38
C LYS A 91 9.65 23.44 18.09
N LYS A 92 10.38 23.95 19.10
CA LYS A 92 11.80 24.28 18.96
C LYS A 92 12.64 23.07 18.53
N LEU A 93 12.39 21.91 19.12
CA LEU A 93 13.07 20.67 18.73
C LEU A 93 12.72 20.26 17.28
N GLY A 94 11.44 20.36 16.90
CA GLY A 94 11.01 20.06 15.53
C GLY A 94 11.70 20.93 14.49
N GLU A 95 11.77 22.25 14.72
CA GLU A 95 12.49 23.21 13.86
C GLU A 95 13.99 22.89 13.78
N GLN A 96 14.61 22.50 14.89
CA GLN A 96 15.99 22.05 14.91
C GLN A 96 16.18 20.77 14.07
N LEU A 97 15.31 19.77 14.21
CA LEU A 97 15.41 18.52 13.42
C LEU A 97 15.19 18.78 11.92
N LEU A 98 14.24 19.66 11.58
CA LEU A 98 13.98 20.09 10.22
C LEU A 98 15.23 20.75 9.60
N SER A 99 15.81 21.74 10.28
CA SER A 99 17.03 22.43 9.81
C SER A 99 18.26 21.51 9.69
N GLN A 100 18.29 20.42 10.46
CA GLN A 100 19.33 19.39 10.38
C GLN A 100 19.09 18.34 9.28
N GLY A 101 18.01 18.46 8.49
CA GLY A 101 17.67 17.47 7.46
C GLY A 101 17.24 16.12 8.03
N LYS A 102 16.78 16.06 9.28
CA LYS A 102 16.41 14.82 9.98
C LYS A 102 14.92 14.49 9.91
N VAL A 103 14.18 15.21 9.07
CA VAL A 103 12.73 15.04 8.92
C VAL A 103 12.40 14.79 7.46
N ALA A 104 11.59 13.76 7.21
CA ALA A 104 11.04 13.43 5.91
C ALA A 104 9.51 13.32 6.01
N ALA A 105 8.81 13.70 4.95
CA ALA A 105 7.38 13.49 4.81
C ALA A 105 7.13 12.36 3.79
N PHE A 106 6.42 11.32 4.21
CA PHE A 106 5.97 10.23 3.34
C PHE A 106 4.49 10.43 3.00
N VAL A 107 4.21 10.73 1.73
CA VAL A 107 2.85 10.99 1.25
C VAL A 107 2.29 9.72 0.59
N VAL A 108 1.24 9.15 1.17
CA VAL A 108 0.52 8.02 0.58
C VAL A 108 -0.42 8.52 -0.53
N ALA A 109 0.06 8.52 -1.77
CA ALA A 109 -0.64 9.09 -2.93
C ALA A 109 -1.14 8.06 -3.96
N GLY A 110 -1.26 6.77 -3.59
CA GLY A 110 -1.60 5.69 -4.53
C GLY A 110 -3.06 5.59 -4.95
N GLY A 111 -3.96 6.39 -4.37
CA GLY A 111 -5.40 6.33 -4.66
C GLY A 111 -5.80 7.12 -5.90
N GLN A 112 -6.66 6.53 -6.73
CA GLN A 112 -7.36 7.29 -7.78
C GLN A 112 -8.53 8.11 -7.20
N GLY A 113 -8.83 9.24 -7.83
CA GLY A 113 -9.90 10.16 -7.47
C GLY A 113 -11.31 9.72 -7.89
N THR A 114 -11.54 8.44 -8.20
CA THR A 114 -12.79 7.95 -8.80
C THR A 114 -14.02 8.26 -7.94
N ARG A 115 -13.92 8.18 -6.60
CA ARG A 115 -15.01 8.57 -5.68
C ARG A 115 -15.33 10.07 -5.68
N LEU A 116 -14.42 10.91 -6.19
CA LEU A 116 -14.61 12.35 -6.39
C LEU A 116 -15.10 12.68 -7.81
N GLY A 117 -15.39 11.67 -8.64
CA GLY A 117 -15.69 11.86 -10.06
C GLY A 117 -14.49 12.33 -10.88
N PHE A 118 -13.27 12.10 -10.39
CA PHE A 118 -12.04 12.52 -11.05
C PHE A 118 -11.25 11.32 -11.56
N ASP A 119 -10.97 11.31 -12.85
CA ASP A 119 -10.21 10.27 -13.53
C ASP A 119 -8.71 10.60 -13.52
N GLY A 120 -8.10 10.45 -12.34
CA GLY A 120 -6.68 10.72 -12.12
C GLY A 120 -6.24 10.47 -10.67
N PRO A 121 -4.94 10.67 -10.36
CA PRO A 121 -4.43 10.59 -8.99
C PRO A 121 -5.15 11.56 -8.06
N LYS A 122 -5.57 11.11 -6.87
CA LYS A 122 -6.37 11.95 -5.96
C LYS A 122 -5.67 13.26 -5.57
N GLY A 123 -4.34 13.28 -5.53
CA GLY A 123 -3.55 14.47 -5.22
C GLY A 123 -3.70 15.61 -6.24
N ASP A 124 -4.08 15.28 -7.49
CA ASP A 124 -4.27 16.26 -8.57
C ASP A 124 -5.68 16.87 -8.56
N PHE A 125 -6.55 16.42 -7.65
CA PHE A 125 -7.91 16.92 -7.54
C PHE A 125 -7.92 18.37 -7.05
N LYS A 126 -8.47 19.28 -7.87
CA LYS A 126 -8.59 20.70 -7.52
C LYS A 126 -9.68 20.90 -6.48
N VAL A 127 -9.30 21.35 -5.29
CA VAL A 127 -10.21 21.64 -4.17
C VAL A 127 -10.70 23.09 -4.11
N SER A 128 -10.15 23.96 -4.97
CA SER A 128 -10.49 25.39 -5.01
C SER A 128 -10.69 25.85 -6.46
N PRO A 129 -11.66 26.76 -6.71
CA PRO A 129 -11.79 27.43 -8.01
C PRO A 129 -10.70 28.49 -8.23
N ILE A 130 -9.95 28.86 -7.18
CA ILE A 130 -8.85 29.83 -7.27
C ILE A 130 -7.64 29.12 -7.87
N LYS A 131 -7.18 29.64 -9.01
CA LYS A 131 -5.97 29.21 -9.71
C LYS A 131 -4.72 29.79 -9.08
#